data_AF-A0A925SRQ0-F1
#
_entry.id   AF-A0A925SRQ0-F1
#
_cell.length_a   1.000
_cell.length_b   1.000
_cell.length_c   1.000
_cell.angle_alpha   90.00
_cell.angle_beta   90.00
_cell.angle_gamma   90.00
#
_symmetry.space_group_name_H-M   'P 1'
#
loop_
_entity.id
_entity.type
_entity.pdbx_description
1 polymer ?
#
loop_
_entity_poly.entity_id
_entity_poly.type
_entity_poly.pdbx_seq_one_letter_code
_entity_poly.pdbx_strand_id
1 'polypeptide(L)'
;AKLMQGFYIKELGPYARVRGTTIMPVYWAAAIVYLLLPLGIVLFALPRVNLEHLVASSLAWGALFGLVVYGVYDMTNMSTLERWPVRMVWIDICWGCFLCGVTTCFAALVSKWLQ
;
A
#
# COMPACT_ATOMS: atom_id res chain seq x y z
N ALA A 1 -11.34 4.90 -0.76
CA ALA A 1 -11.46 3.53 -0.22
C ALA A 1 -12.57 2.70 -0.87
N LYS A 2 -13.80 3.21 -1.08
CA LYS A 2 -14.92 2.44 -1.66
C LYS A 2 -14.65 1.79 -3.03
N LEU A 3 -13.77 2.37 -3.85
CA LEU A 3 -13.45 1.88 -5.20
C LEU A 3 -12.82 0.47 -5.20
N MET A 4 -11.83 0.22 -4.34
CA MET A 4 -11.15 -1.08 -4.26
C MET A 4 -11.90 -2.09 -3.38
N GLN A 5 -12.77 -1.62 -2.49
CA GLN A 5 -13.49 -2.49 -1.55
C GLN A 5 -14.36 -3.54 -2.27
N GLY A 6 -15.07 -3.15 -3.33
CA GLY A 6 -15.91 -4.09 -4.10
C GLY A 6 -15.10 -5.13 -4.88
N PHE A 7 -13.93 -4.72 -5.41
CA PHE A 7 -13.00 -5.62 -6.08
C PHE A 7 -12.42 -6.65 -5.09
N TYR A 8 -11.92 -6.18 -3.95
CA TYR A 8 -11.37 -7.01 -2.88
C TYR A 8 -12.38 -8.04 -2.37
N ILE A 9 -13.63 -7.65 -2.14
CA ILE A 9 -14.69 -8.57 -1.69
C ILE A 9 -14.94 -9.68 -2.72
N LYS A 10 -14.90 -9.32 -4.01
CA LYS A 10 -15.13 -10.27 -5.11
C LYS A 10 -13.99 -11.27 -5.25
N GLU A 11 -12.74 -10.81 -5.17
CA GLU A 11 -11.55 -11.65 -5.39
C GLU A 11 -11.14 -12.43 -4.13
N LEU A 12 -11.28 -11.84 -2.94
CA LEU A 12 -10.95 -12.49 -1.66
C LEU A 12 -12.12 -13.19 -0.99
N GLY A 13 -13.31 -13.24 -1.60
CA GLY A 13 -14.51 -13.83 -1.00
C GLY A 13 -14.28 -15.16 -0.25
N PRO A 14 -13.51 -16.11 -0.78
CA PRO A 14 -13.19 -17.38 -0.10
C PRO A 14 -12.24 -17.28 1.10
N TYR A 15 -11.41 -16.24 1.16
CA TYR A 15 -10.32 -16.05 2.14
C TYR A 15 -10.61 -14.97 3.17
N ALA A 16 -11.52 -14.05 2.83
CA ALA A 16 -11.90 -12.96 3.70
C ALA A 16 -12.53 -13.54 4.97
N ARG A 17 -12.10 -13.03 6.13
CA ARG A 17 -12.67 -13.38 7.42
C ARG A 17 -14.06 -12.74 7.52
N VAL A 18 -15.06 -13.45 6.98
CA VAL A 18 -16.44 -12.99 6.89
C VAL A 18 -17.30 -13.78 7.87
N ARG A 19 -18.10 -13.08 8.67
CA ARG A 19 -19.15 -13.69 9.50
C ARG A 19 -20.50 -13.22 8.96
N GLY A 20 -21.16 -14.05 8.15
CA GLY A 20 -22.39 -13.66 7.45
C GLY A 20 -22.11 -12.74 6.25
N THR A 21 -22.51 -11.47 6.32
CA THR A 21 -22.33 -10.46 5.24
C THR A 21 -21.31 -9.38 5.56
N THR A 22 -20.63 -9.47 6.72
CA THR A 22 -19.72 -8.43 7.21
C THR A 22 -18.29 -8.95 7.26
N ILE A 23 -17.36 -8.20 6.66
CA ILE A 23 -15.92 -8.42 6.82
C ILE A 23 -15.57 -8.05 8.26
N MET A 24 -15.00 -8.99 9.01
CA MET A 24 -14.50 -8.74 10.37
C MET A 24 -12.97 -8.67 10.33
N PRO A 25 -12.39 -7.51 9.97
CA PRO A 25 -10.95 -7.35 10.00
C PRO A 25 -10.44 -7.42 11.45
N VAL A 26 -9.23 -7.92 11.61
CA VAL A 26 -8.52 -7.88 12.88
C VAL A 26 -8.06 -6.45 13.12
N TYR A 27 -8.83 -5.68 13.89
CA TYR A 27 -8.62 -4.23 14.05
C TYR A 27 -7.22 -3.86 14.55
N TRP A 28 -6.64 -4.63 15.47
CA TRP A 28 -5.29 -4.35 15.98
C TRP A 28 -4.22 -4.51 14.87
N ALA A 29 -4.36 -5.52 14.01
CA ALA A 29 -3.42 -5.74 12.91
C ALA A 29 -3.57 -4.65 11.84
N ALA A 30 -4.82 -4.24 11.55
CA ALA A 30 -5.08 -3.12 10.67
C ALA A 30 -4.44 -1.83 11.20
N ALA A 31 -4.61 -1.52 12.50
CA ALA A 31 -4.00 -0.35 13.12
C ALA A 31 -2.47 -0.32 12.94
N ILE A 32 -1.81 -1.47 13.14
CA ILE A 32 -0.36 -1.58 12.92
C ILE A 32 0.01 -1.28 11.46
N VAL A 33 -0.71 -1.82 10.47
CA VAL A 33 -0.46 -1.53 9.05
C VAL A 33 -0.62 -0.03 8.75
N TYR A 34 -1.67 0.60 9.27
CA TYR A 34 -1.91 2.03 9.10
C TYR A 34 -0.85 2.93 9.76
N LEU A 35 -0.09 2.41 10.73
CA LEU A 35 1.04 3.11 11.34
C LEU A 35 2.35 2.83 10.61
N LEU A 36 2.61 1.58 10.23
CA LEU A 36 3.85 1.15 9.58
C LEU A 36 4.02 1.76 8.19
N LEU A 37 2.94 1.89 7.42
CA LEU A 37 3.02 2.45 6.06
C LEU A 37 3.52 3.92 6.04
N PRO A 38 2.89 4.87 6.77
CA PRO A 38 3.42 6.23 6.87
C PRO A 38 4.81 6.29 7.50
N LEU A 39 5.07 5.48 8.54
CA LEU A 39 6.38 5.43 9.18
C LEU A 39 7.47 5.00 8.18
N GLY A 40 7.22 3.97 7.39
CA GLY A 40 8.14 3.50 6.36
C GLY A 40 8.37 4.55 5.26
N ILE A 41 7.33 5.29 4.86
CA ILE A 41 7.49 6.41 3.93
C ILE A 41 8.43 7.46 4.52
N VAL A 42 8.22 7.88 5.77
CA VAL A 42 9.04 8.92 6.43
C VAL A 42 10.48 8.47 6.64
N LEU A 43 10.71 7.20 6.96
CA LEU A 43 12.05 6.67 7.25
C LEU A 43 12.84 6.27 6.00
N PHE A 44 12.17 5.75 4.96
CA PHE A 44 12.87 5.13 3.83
C PHE A 44 12.67 5.86 2.50
N ALA A 45 11.47 6.38 2.22
CA ALA A 45 11.19 7.03 0.94
C ALA A 45 11.52 8.53 0.97
N LEU A 46 11.01 9.24 1.98
CA LEU A 46 11.12 10.70 2.10
C LEU A 46 12.57 11.21 2.14
N PRO A 47 13.52 10.59 2.88
CA PRO A 47 14.90 11.07 2.95
C PRO A 47 15.67 10.92 1.62
N ARG A 48 15.16 10.13 0.67
CA ARG A 48 15.76 9.90 -0.64
C ARG A 48 15.23 10.85 -1.72
N VAL A 49 14.23 11.66 -1.40
CA VAL A 49 13.60 12.59 -2.36
C VAL A 49 14.57 13.71 -2.70
N ASN A 50 14.83 13.88 -4.01
CA ASN A 50 15.62 14.99 -4.52
C ASN A 50 14.76 16.26 -4.58
N LEU A 51 15.24 17.35 -3.95
CA LEU A 51 14.54 18.64 -3.87
C LEU A 51 14.44 19.39 -5.20
N GLU A 52 15.41 19.21 -6.12
CA GLU A 52 15.40 19.83 -7.45
C GLU A 52 14.30 19.24 -8.35
N HIS A 53 14.00 17.96 -8.16
CA HIS A 53 12.97 17.22 -8.88
C HIS A 53 11.93 16.62 -7.93
N LEU A 54 11.41 17.46 -7.02
CA LEU A 54 10.62 17.02 -5.87
C LEU A 54 9.45 16.10 -6.23
N VAL A 55 8.64 16.45 -7.24
CA VAL A 55 7.45 15.65 -7.61
C VAL A 55 7.86 14.32 -8.25
N ALA A 56 8.74 14.34 -9.25
CA ALA A 56 9.14 13.11 -9.94
C ALA A 56 9.91 12.16 -9.01
N SER A 57 10.81 12.69 -8.18
CA SER A 57 11.61 11.92 -7.25
C SER A 57 10.77 11.32 -6.11
N SER A 58 9.83 12.10 -5.56
CA SER A 58 8.93 11.59 -4.49
C SER A 58 7.96 10.52 -4.99
N LEU A 59 7.42 10.69 -6.21
CA LEU A 59 6.60 9.64 -6.84
C LEU A 59 7.42 8.37 -7.09
N ALA A 60 8.66 8.49 -7.57
CA ALA A 60 9.51 7.34 -7.86
C ALA A 60 9.89 6.56 -6.59
N TRP A 61 10.41 7.24 -5.56
CA TRP A 61 10.81 6.59 -4.31
C TRP A 61 9.61 6.06 -3.51
N GLY A 62 8.51 6.80 -3.50
CA GLY A 62 7.26 6.33 -2.88
C GLY A 62 6.67 5.12 -3.60
N ALA A 63 6.68 5.11 -4.94
CA ALA A 63 6.21 3.97 -5.72
C ALA A 63 7.11 2.75 -5.53
N LEU A 64 8.44 2.92 -5.48
CA LEU A 64 9.38 1.83 -5.19
C LEU A 64 9.15 1.24 -3.79
N PHE A 65 8.92 2.09 -2.78
CA PHE A 65 8.56 1.62 -1.44
C PHE A 65 7.24 0.83 -1.46
N GLY A 66 6.22 1.33 -2.15
CA GLY A 66 4.95 0.63 -2.35
C GLY A 66 5.13 -0.72 -3.05
N LEU A 67 5.94 -0.79 -4.11
CA LEU A 67 6.27 -2.02 -4.82
C LEU A 67 6.86 -3.07 -3.89
N VAL A 68 7.80 -2.67 -3.02
CA VAL A 68 8.44 -3.61 -2.08
C VAL A 68 7.42 -4.10 -1.06
N VAL A 69 6.65 -3.21 -0.43
CA VAL A 69 5.69 -3.60 0.63
C VAL A 69 4.60 -4.50 0.07
N TYR A 70 3.90 -4.04 -0.97
CA TYR A 70 2.79 -4.79 -1.55
C TYR A 70 3.28 -6.01 -2.32
N GLY A 71 4.42 -5.91 -3.01
CA GLY A 71 5.04 -7.05 -3.67
C GLY A 71 5.42 -8.17 -2.70
N VAL A 72 6.08 -7.85 -1.58
CA VAL A 72 6.41 -8.87 -0.57
C VAL A 72 5.14 -9.47 0.04
N TYR A 73 4.13 -8.64 0.36
CA TYR A 73 2.85 -9.11 0.90
C TYR A 73 2.14 -10.08 -0.05
N ASP A 74 1.93 -9.68 -1.31
CA ASP A 74 1.21 -10.49 -2.28
C ASP A 74 2.00 -11.73 -2.71
N MET A 75 3.32 -11.64 -2.90
CA MET A 75 4.15 -12.80 -3.25
C MET A 75 4.19 -13.81 -2.10
N THR A 76 4.21 -13.35 -0.85
CA THR A 76 4.13 -14.24 0.32
C THR A 76 2.76 -14.91 0.42
N ASN A 77 1.68 -14.18 0.15
CA ASN A 77 0.35 -14.77 0.14
C ASN A 77 0.19 -15.77 -1.00
N MET A 78 0.73 -15.47 -2.19
CA MET A 78 0.70 -16.37 -3.34
C MET A 78 1.54 -17.63 -3.12
N SER A 79 2.63 -17.56 -2.34
CA SER A 79 3.44 -18.74 -2.00
C SER A 79 2.85 -19.60 -0.88
N THR A 80 2.00 -19.02 -0.02
CA THR A 80 1.43 -19.71 1.16
C THR A 80 -0.02 -20.17 0.98
N LEU A 81 -0.81 -19.50 0.12
CA LEU A 81 -2.24 -19.77 -0.08
C LEU A 81 -2.51 -20.41 -1.46
N GLU A 82 -3.23 -21.52 -1.46
CA GLU A 82 -3.41 -22.37 -2.66
C GLU A 82 -4.15 -21.70 -3.83
N ARG A 83 -5.08 -20.77 -3.59
CA ARG A 83 -5.87 -20.10 -4.66
C ARG A 83 -5.88 -18.58 -4.53
N TRP A 84 -4.70 -18.00 -4.23
CA TRP A 84 -4.54 -16.54 -4.25
C TRP A 84 -4.74 -15.99 -5.68
N PRO A 85 -5.64 -15.01 -5.93
CA PRO A 85 -5.93 -14.56 -7.28
C PRO A 85 -4.78 -13.76 -7.88
N VAL A 86 -4.14 -14.27 -8.94
CA VAL A 86 -3.01 -13.57 -9.62
C VAL A 86 -3.43 -12.20 -10.15
N ARG A 87 -4.69 -12.04 -10.58
CA ARG A 87 -5.23 -10.74 -11.00
C ARG A 87 -5.23 -9.72 -9.87
N MET A 88 -5.53 -10.16 -8.65
CA MET A 88 -5.53 -9.30 -7.48
C MET A 88 -4.12 -8.83 -7.13
N VAL A 89 -3.12 -9.74 -7.18
CA VAL A 89 -1.71 -9.43 -6.93
C VAL A 89 -1.23 -8.23 -7.74
N TRP A 90 -1.40 -8.27 -9.06
CA TRP A 90 -0.92 -7.18 -9.92
C TRP A 90 -1.66 -5.88 -9.68
N ILE A 91 -2.96 -5.95 -9.43
CA ILE A 91 -3.77 -4.76 -9.15
C ILE A 91 -3.35 -4.15 -7.82
N ASP A 92 -3.12 -4.95 -6.79
CA ASP A 92 -2.77 -4.47 -5.46
C ASP A 92 -1.38 -3.87 -5.41
N ILE A 93 -0.40 -4.49 -6.08
CA ILE A 93 0.94 -3.92 -6.24
C ILE A 93 0.87 -2.58 -6.97
N CYS A 94 0.19 -2.49 -8.11
CA CYS A 94 0.04 -1.23 -8.85
C CYS A 94 -0.63 -0.15 -8.01
N TRP A 95 -1.66 -0.53 -7.24
CA TRP A 95 -2.39 0.39 -6.38
C TRP A 95 -1.54 0.85 -5.18
N GLY A 96 -0.74 -0.05 -4.62
CA GLY A 96 0.25 0.23 -3.57
C GLY A 96 1.33 1.20 -4.03
N CYS A 97 1.91 0.97 -5.21
CA CYS A 97 2.85 1.89 -5.84
C CYS A 97 2.24 3.29 -6.01
N PHE A 98 1.02 3.37 -6.53
CA PHE A 98 0.33 4.63 -6.75
C PHE A 98 0.08 5.38 -5.43
N LEU A 99 -0.50 4.71 -4.44
CA LEU A 99 -0.81 5.32 -3.15
C LEU A 99 0.45 5.76 -2.41
N CYS A 100 1.46 4.90 -2.28
CA CYS A 100 2.70 5.25 -1.61
C CYS A 100 3.45 6.38 -2.35
N GLY A 101 3.43 6.39 -3.69
CA GLY A 101 3.96 7.49 -4.50
C GLY A 101 3.28 8.82 -4.18
N VAL A 102 1.94 8.86 -4.27
CA VAL A 102 1.16 10.08 -3.99
C VAL A 102 1.32 10.54 -2.54
N THR A 103 1.30 9.62 -1.58
CA THR A 103 1.50 9.94 -0.15
C THR A 103 2.90 10.50 0.11
N THR A 104 3.93 9.94 -0.52
CA THR A 104 5.31 10.46 -0.40
C THR A 104 5.44 11.84 -1.02
N CYS A 105 4.80 12.07 -2.18
CA CYS A 105 4.76 13.39 -2.81
C CYS A 105 4.08 14.43 -1.89
N PHE A 106 2.93 14.08 -1.31
CA PHE A 106 2.25 14.95 -0.34
C PHE A 106 3.12 15.23 0.88
N ALA A 107 3.77 14.20 1.46
CA ALA A 107 4.68 14.35 2.59
C ALA A 107 5.88 15.25 2.24
N ALA A 108 6.45 15.12 1.04
CA ALA A 108 7.55 15.97 0.57
C ALA A 108 7.14 17.43 0.41
N LEU A 109 5.93 17.70 -0.11
CA LEU A 109 5.38 19.05 -0.22
C LEU A 109 5.16 19.69 1.16
N VAL A 110 4.59 18.93 2.11
CA VAL A 110 4.40 19.39 3.49
C VAL A 110 5.75 19.64 4.17
N SER A 111 6.71 18.74 4.00
CA SER A 111 8.06 18.89 4.56
C SER A 111 8.77 20.12 4.01
N LYS A 112 8.60 20.44 2.73
CA LYS A 112 9.15 21.65 2.12
C LYS A 112 8.45 22.92 2.60
N TRP A 113 7.15 22.86 2.89
CA TRP A 113 6.40 24.02 3.41
C TRP A 113 6.77 24.37 4.86
N LEU A 114 7.20 23.38 5.64
CA LEU A 114 7.62 23.54 7.04
C LEU A 114 9.06 24.08 7.20
N GLN A 115 9.86 24.09 6.13
CA GLN A 115 11.25 24.55 6.10
C GLN A 115 11.35 25.95 5.49
#